data_AF-A0A2E3CTJ9-F1
#
_entry.id   AF-A0A2E3CTJ9-F1
#
_cell.length_a   1.000
_cell.length_b   1.000
_cell.length_c   1.000
_cell.angle_alpha   90.00
_cell.angle_beta   90.00
_cell.angle_gamma   90.00
#
_symmetry.space_group_name_H-M   'P 1'
#
loop_
_entity.id
_entity.type
_entity.pdbx_description
1 polymer ?
#
loop_
_entity_poly.entity_id
_entity_poly.type
_entity_poly.pdbx_seq_one_letter_code
_entity_poly.pdbx_strand_id
1 'polypeptide(L)'
;MDLFTFRPYLLADFQDSERTHFDIREALWIHVGEDWELRSGITRVFWGKTEFINLVDVINQQDLVDGDDEKLGQPMINLSLVHDWGLFDFYLLLGFRERTFPGPDGRLRTPLPVDTDNARYSSDTGPNDVDWAVRWQRPVNDYVEMGLSLFSGVDREPWYSFNFDLDNPMLVPNYHHKDQIGVELEFLYEGWAVKFESVGVRSERESYWAAVTGIEYSVYGIFGSNVDLTFITEFMRDSRDELAPGYLEHDIGLGGRFNFNDEFDTNMLGGFLWDPDTEEKVISLEFERRLYSDLKLEIQAVSVLERGTPQVSDTNVQAIAALINSPVFGEDSFSYAEVVDFLAGLIQEEGLEFIFDPNFGLDVLQEVQRMSDTSRKISVIESDDYIQFKLTYYY
;
A
#
# COMPACT_ATOMS: atom_id res chain seq x y z
N MET A 1 -18.70 27.72 -10.48
CA MET A 1 -19.14 26.67 -11.44
C MET A 1 -19.39 25.41 -10.66
N ASP A 2 -20.48 24.70 -10.94
CA ASP A 2 -20.80 23.44 -10.27
C ASP A 2 -20.55 22.25 -11.22
N LEU A 3 -19.93 21.20 -10.70
CA LEU A 3 -19.72 19.93 -11.38
C LEU A 3 -20.18 18.79 -10.46
N PHE A 4 -20.72 17.74 -11.06
CA PHE A 4 -21.00 16.50 -10.37
C PHE A 4 -20.47 15.32 -11.19
N THR A 5 -19.71 14.44 -10.55
CA THR A 5 -19.18 13.21 -11.15
C THR A 5 -19.71 12.01 -10.37
N PHE A 6 -20.14 10.98 -11.09
CA PHE A 6 -20.53 9.69 -10.52
C PHE A 6 -19.89 8.54 -11.30
N ARG A 7 -19.10 7.72 -10.60
CA ARG A 7 -18.37 6.57 -11.15
C ARG A 7 -18.70 5.33 -10.31
N PRO A 8 -19.77 4.59 -10.65
CA PRO A 8 -20.02 3.29 -10.06
C PRO A 8 -18.99 2.29 -10.57
N TYR A 9 -18.66 1.30 -9.74
CA TYR A 9 -17.69 0.26 -10.05
C TYR A 9 -18.28 -1.10 -9.73
N LEU A 10 -18.08 -2.05 -10.64
CA LEU A 10 -18.46 -3.44 -10.46
C LEU A 10 -17.33 -4.30 -10.99
N LEU A 11 -16.71 -5.07 -10.09
CA LEU A 11 -15.76 -6.11 -10.44
C LEU A 11 -16.46 -7.47 -10.32
N ALA A 12 -16.29 -8.31 -11.34
CA ALA A 12 -16.74 -9.70 -11.31
C ALA A 12 -15.54 -10.61 -11.59
N ASP A 13 -15.16 -11.41 -10.60
CA ASP A 13 -14.04 -12.34 -10.67
C ASP A 13 -14.56 -13.78 -10.63
N PHE A 14 -13.98 -14.64 -11.48
CA PHE A 14 -14.40 -16.03 -11.61
C PHE A 14 -13.53 -17.01 -10.82
N GLN A 15 -12.38 -16.55 -10.32
CA GLN A 15 -11.44 -17.35 -9.52
C GLN A 15 -11.66 -17.12 -8.04
N ASP A 16 -11.84 -15.87 -7.63
CA ASP A 16 -11.97 -15.49 -6.21
C ASP A 16 -13.27 -14.69 -5.98
N SER A 17 -14.18 -15.25 -5.18
CA SER A 17 -15.45 -14.60 -4.88
C SER A 17 -15.29 -13.33 -4.05
N GLU A 18 -14.26 -13.22 -3.21
CA GLU A 18 -14.01 -12.02 -2.40
C GLU A 18 -13.64 -10.81 -3.26
N ARG A 19 -13.14 -11.06 -4.48
CA ARG A 19 -12.84 -9.98 -5.43
C ARG A 19 -14.08 -9.45 -6.13
N THR A 20 -15.16 -10.22 -6.20
CA THR A 20 -16.41 -9.78 -6.83
C THR A 20 -17.15 -8.80 -5.94
N HIS A 21 -17.16 -7.52 -6.30
CA HIS A 21 -17.77 -6.48 -5.48
C HIS A 21 -18.33 -5.33 -6.31
N PHE A 22 -19.23 -4.56 -5.67
CA PHE A 22 -19.73 -3.29 -6.16
C PHE A 22 -19.23 -2.18 -5.23
N ASP A 23 -18.69 -1.10 -5.80
CA ASP A 23 -18.27 0.09 -5.05
C ASP A 23 -18.70 1.37 -5.76
N ILE A 24 -18.78 2.47 -5.00
CA ILE A 24 -18.88 3.82 -5.55
C ILE A 24 -17.50 4.47 -5.44
N ARG A 25 -16.71 4.36 -6.51
CA ARG A 25 -15.36 4.93 -6.58
C ARG A 25 -15.38 6.45 -6.51
N GLU A 26 -16.39 7.05 -7.13
CA GLU A 26 -16.57 8.50 -7.11
C GLU A 26 -18.05 8.89 -7.10
N ALA A 27 -18.41 9.79 -6.19
CA ALA A 27 -19.69 10.47 -6.16
C ALA A 27 -19.41 11.87 -5.61
N LEU A 28 -18.95 12.76 -6.47
CA LEU A 28 -18.28 13.99 -6.09
C LEU A 28 -19.02 15.20 -6.64
N TRP A 29 -19.39 16.12 -5.75
CA TRP A 29 -19.82 17.47 -6.12
C TRP A 29 -18.66 18.45 -5.92
N ILE A 30 -18.45 19.31 -6.91
CA ILE A 30 -17.42 20.35 -6.89
C ILE A 30 -18.07 21.71 -7.14
N HIS A 31 -17.74 22.67 -6.29
CA HIS A 31 -18.04 24.09 -6.50
C HIS A 31 -16.76 24.90 -6.63
N VAL A 32 -16.57 25.53 -7.79
CA VAL A 32 -15.44 26.41 -8.08
C VAL A 32 -15.87 27.87 -7.91
N GLY A 33 -15.24 28.56 -6.96
CA GLY A 33 -15.34 30.01 -6.73
C GLY A 33 -14.27 30.79 -7.51
N GLU A 34 -13.95 32.01 -7.07
CA GLU A 34 -12.89 32.83 -7.69
C GLU A 34 -11.50 32.34 -7.25
N ASP A 35 -11.26 32.29 -5.94
CA ASP A 35 -9.98 31.91 -5.33
C ASP A 35 -10.09 30.67 -4.42
N TRP A 36 -11.13 29.86 -4.60
CA TRP A 36 -11.34 28.65 -3.82
C TRP A 36 -12.16 27.60 -4.57
N GLU A 37 -12.02 26.36 -4.14
CA GLU A 37 -12.80 25.21 -4.61
C GLU A 37 -13.27 24.37 -3.42
N LEU A 38 -14.53 23.94 -3.44
CA LEU A 38 -15.06 22.99 -2.46
C LEU A 38 -15.43 21.69 -3.17
N ARG A 39 -14.89 20.59 -2.67
CA ARG A 39 -15.16 19.22 -3.10
C ARG A 39 -15.88 18.51 -1.96
N SER A 40 -17.04 17.93 -2.22
CA SER A 40 -17.81 17.18 -1.23
C SER A 40 -18.39 15.92 -1.84
N GLY A 41 -18.14 14.78 -1.21
CA GLY A 41 -18.61 13.49 -1.71
C GLY A 41 -17.59 12.39 -1.48
N ILE A 42 -17.62 11.35 -2.33
CA ILE A 42 -16.67 10.24 -2.31
C ILE A 42 -15.70 10.43 -3.47
N THR A 43 -14.40 10.45 -3.20
CA THR A 43 -13.39 10.56 -4.26
C THR A 43 -12.04 9.99 -3.83
N ARG A 44 -11.17 9.78 -4.81
CA ARG A 44 -9.75 9.50 -4.61
C ARG A 44 -8.96 10.79 -4.75
N VAL A 45 -7.94 10.96 -3.93
CA VAL A 45 -6.92 11.99 -4.04
C VAL A 45 -5.56 11.29 -3.99
N PHE A 46 -4.59 11.85 -4.69
CA PHE A 46 -3.24 11.32 -4.77
C PHE A 46 -2.27 12.41 -4.33
N TRP A 47 -1.42 12.09 -3.37
CA TRP A 47 -0.29 12.92 -2.96
C TRP A 47 1.00 12.15 -3.23
N GLY A 48 2.03 12.84 -3.67
CA GLY A 48 3.30 12.21 -4.00
C GLY A 48 3.83 12.59 -5.38
N LYS A 49 5.08 12.21 -5.60
CA LYS A 49 5.92 12.52 -6.74
C LYS A 49 6.74 11.31 -7.17
N THR A 50 7.14 10.44 -6.24
CA THR A 50 7.95 9.24 -6.50
C THR A 50 7.15 8.12 -7.17
N GLU A 51 7.86 7.13 -7.72
CA GLU A 51 7.32 6.14 -8.66
C GLU A 51 7.07 4.77 -8.01
N PHE A 52 7.90 4.34 -7.06
CA PHE A 52 7.77 3.01 -6.43
C PHE A 52 6.99 3.03 -5.10
N ILE A 53 7.03 4.15 -4.37
CA ILE A 53 6.30 4.33 -3.13
C ILE A 53 5.93 5.80 -2.96
N ASN A 54 4.73 6.09 -2.45
CA ASN A 54 4.28 7.45 -2.15
C ASN A 54 4.01 7.58 -0.64
N LEU A 55 5.03 7.98 0.12
CA LEU A 55 5.01 7.99 1.59
C LEU A 55 3.97 8.97 2.14
N VAL A 56 3.79 10.07 1.44
CA VAL A 56 2.88 11.15 1.81
C VAL A 56 1.42 10.84 1.48
N ASP A 57 1.14 9.80 0.69
CA ASP A 57 -0.19 9.48 0.20
C ASP A 57 -1.06 8.75 1.24
N VAL A 58 -1.65 9.51 2.15
CA VAL A 58 -2.30 8.99 3.37
C VAL A 58 -3.83 9.08 3.38
N ILE A 59 -4.45 9.79 2.42
CA ILE A 59 -5.88 10.09 2.50
C ILE A 59 -6.75 8.86 2.22
N ASN A 60 -6.48 8.20 1.09
CA ASN A 60 -7.27 7.07 0.61
C ASN A 60 -6.67 5.73 1.04
N GLN A 61 -7.54 4.81 1.44
CA GLN A 61 -7.18 3.43 1.75
C GLN A 61 -6.85 2.63 0.48
N GLN A 62 -5.85 1.75 0.54
CA GLN A 62 -5.55 0.77 -0.53
C GLN A 62 -6.68 -0.23 -0.76
N ASP A 63 -6.81 -0.68 -2.01
CA ASP A 63 -7.75 -1.71 -2.45
C ASP A 63 -7.03 -2.91 -3.07
N LEU A 64 -6.52 -3.82 -2.23
CA LEU A 64 -5.69 -4.95 -2.69
C LEU A 64 -6.49 -5.98 -3.50
N VAL A 65 -7.82 -5.94 -3.42
CA VAL A 65 -8.69 -6.76 -4.27
C VAL A 65 -8.56 -6.37 -5.75
N ASP A 66 -8.39 -5.07 -6.03
CA ASP A 66 -8.32 -4.52 -7.38
C ASP A 66 -6.87 -4.49 -7.90
N GLY A 67 -5.92 -4.11 -7.04
CA GLY A 67 -4.49 -4.14 -7.31
C GLY A 67 -3.67 -3.38 -6.27
N ASP A 68 -2.34 -3.56 -6.28
CA ASP A 68 -1.44 -3.02 -5.25
C ASP A 68 -1.43 -1.49 -5.17
N ASP A 69 -1.62 -0.81 -6.33
CA ASP A 69 -1.66 0.65 -6.44
C ASP A 69 -3.08 1.22 -6.49
N GLU A 70 -4.11 0.37 -6.45
CA GLU A 70 -5.50 0.82 -6.49
C GLU A 70 -5.95 1.28 -5.10
N LYS A 71 -6.86 2.27 -5.09
CA LYS A 71 -7.37 2.87 -3.85
C LYS A 71 -8.90 2.90 -3.80
N LEU A 72 -9.44 2.87 -2.59
CA LEU A 72 -10.85 3.11 -2.29
C LEU A 72 -11.16 4.61 -2.35
N GLY A 73 -12.36 4.95 -2.81
CA GLY A 73 -12.86 6.33 -2.69
C GLY A 73 -13.11 6.69 -1.23
N GLN A 74 -12.65 7.85 -0.79
CA GLN A 74 -12.82 8.37 0.57
C GLN A 74 -13.99 9.36 0.60
N PRO A 75 -15.02 9.14 1.43
CA PRO A 75 -16.00 10.17 1.75
C PRO A 75 -15.31 11.36 2.44
N MET A 76 -15.45 12.55 1.89
CA MET A 76 -14.76 13.74 2.40
C MET A 76 -15.46 15.06 2.05
N ILE A 77 -15.07 16.08 2.80
CA ILE A 77 -15.22 17.49 2.44
C ILE A 77 -13.81 18.07 2.32
N ASN A 78 -13.47 18.60 1.15
CA ASN A 78 -12.19 19.24 0.89
C ASN A 78 -12.40 20.69 0.43
N LEU A 79 -11.81 21.63 1.16
CA LEU A 79 -11.74 23.03 0.80
C LEU A 79 -10.33 23.36 0.32
N SER A 80 -10.23 23.81 -0.92
CA SER A 80 -8.99 24.26 -1.54
C SER A 80 -9.02 25.79 -1.65
N LEU A 81 -8.00 26.48 -1.16
CA LEU A 81 -7.84 27.93 -1.23
C LEU A 81 -6.63 28.27 -2.10
N VAL A 82 -6.85 29.07 -3.13
CA VAL A 82 -5.82 29.46 -4.09
C VAL A 82 -5.30 30.85 -3.71
N HIS A 83 -4.00 30.94 -3.45
CA HIS A 83 -3.34 32.21 -3.16
C HIS A 83 -2.02 32.34 -3.91
N ASP A 84 -1.54 33.58 -4.07
CA ASP A 84 -0.24 33.89 -4.69
C ASP A 84 0.96 33.19 -4.02
N TRP A 85 0.81 32.82 -2.75
CA TRP A 85 1.85 32.20 -1.94
C TRP A 85 1.67 30.67 -1.79
N GLY A 86 0.70 30.07 -2.49
CA GLY A 86 0.49 28.63 -2.57
C GLY A 86 -0.99 28.21 -2.52
N LEU A 87 -1.21 26.91 -2.71
CA LEU A 87 -2.51 26.26 -2.56
C LEU A 87 -2.62 25.68 -1.15
N PHE A 88 -3.75 25.91 -0.50
CA PHE A 88 -4.08 25.30 0.79
C PHE A 88 -5.27 24.38 0.66
N ASP A 89 -5.05 23.11 0.91
CA ASP A 89 -6.10 22.11 0.94
C ASP A 89 -6.38 21.69 2.39
N PHE A 90 -7.64 21.82 2.80
CA PHE A 90 -8.14 21.33 4.08
C PHE A 90 -9.07 20.16 3.80
N TYR A 91 -8.91 19.06 4.54
CA TYR A 91 -9.67 17.84 4.37
C TYR A 91 -10.34 17.47 5.69
N LEU A 92 -11.63 17.15 5.60
CA LEU A 92 -12.37 16.41 6.63
C LEU A 92 -12.80 15.09 5.99
N LEU A 93 -12.31 13.98 6.51
CA LEU A 93 -12.59 12.64 5.99
C LEU A 93 -13.67 12.03 6.88
N LEU A 94 -14.79 11.61 6.28
CA LEU A 94 -15.98 11.21 7.01
C LEU A 94 -16.08 9.69 7.04
N GLY A 95 -15.76 9.10 8.19
CA GLY A 95 -15.71 7.65 8.35
C GLY A 95 -14.45 7.05 7.74
N PHE A 96 -14.07 5.89 8.27
CA PHE A 96 -12.95 5.11 7.80
C PHE A 96 -13.44 3.96 6.91
N ARG A 97 -12.69 3.68 5.86
CA ARG A 97 -12.89 2.50 5.02
C ARG A 97 -11.71 1.58 5.25
N GLU A 98 -11.99 0.35 5.66
CA GLU A 98 -10.98 -0.68 5.88
C GLU A 98 -10.34 -1.12 4.55
N ARG A 99 -9.09 -1.58 4.63
CA ARG A 99 -8.39 -2.19 3.50
C ARG A 99 -9.14 -3.45 3.05
N THR A 100 -9.32 -3.60 1.74
CA THR A 100 -9.82 -4.85 1.15
C THR A 100 -8.68 -5.83 0.96
N PHE A 101 -8.98 -7.12 1.06
CA PHE A 101 -8.00 -8.19 0.91
C PHE A 101 -8.52 -9.25 -0.06
N PRO A 102 -7.67 -9.80 -0.94
CA PRO A 102 -8.03 -10.97 -1.73
C PRO A 102 -8.35 -12.17 -0.82
N GLY A 103 -9.27 -13.01 -1.26
CA GLY A 103 -9.61 -14.26 -0.60
C GLY A 103 -8.57 -15.36 -0.85
N PRO A 104 -8.79 -16.59 -0.35
CA PRO A 104 -7.84 -17.70 -0.47
C PRO A 104 -7.45 -18.06 -1.92
N ASP A 105 -8.37 -17.90 -2.86
CA ASP A 105 -8.15 -18.15 -4.29
C ASP A 105 -7.63 -16.89 -5.04
N GLY A 106 -7.45 -15.79 -4.31
CA GLY A 106 -6.92 -14.53 -4.81
C GLY A 106 -5.40 -14.51 -4.92
N ARG A 107 -4.89 -13.62 -5.77
CA ARG A 107 -3.45 -13.38 -5.96
C ARG A 107 -2.93 -12.25 -5.07
N LEU A 108 -1.61 -12.16 -4.90
CA LEU A 108 -0.93 -11.12 -4.11
C LEU A 108 -1.48 -11.03 -2.67
N ARG A 109 -1.71 -12.20 -2.07
CA ARG A 109 -2.22 -12.32 -0.71
C ARG A 109 -1.13 -12.77 0.26
N THR A 110 -1.39 -12.48 1.54
CA THR A 110 -0.67 -13.08 2.66
C THR A 110 -0.90 -14.60 2.72
N PRO A 111 -0.01 -15.38 3.37
CA PRO A 111 -0.13 -16.84 3.42
C PRO A 111 -1.42 -17.29 4.13
N LEU A 112 -1.80 -16.53 5.16
CA LEU A 112 -3.07 -16.68 5.85
C LEU A 112 -4.09 -15.65 5.31
N PRO A 113 -5.35 -16.05 5.08
CA PRO A 113 -6.42 -15.11 4.74
C PRO A 113 -6.62 -14.04 5.82
N VAL A 114 -7.09 -12.86 5.42
CA VAL A 114 -7.38 -11.76 6.36
C VAL A 114 -8.88 -11.74 6.70
N ASP A 115 -9.20 -11.74 7.99
CA ASP A 115 -10.54 -11.62 8.55
C ASP A 115 -10.97 -10.16 8.60
N THR A 116 -11.52 -9.67 7.49
CA THR A 116 -12.04 -8.31 7.37
C THR A 116 -13.30 -8.07 8.18
N ASP A 117 -14.08 -9.10 8.49
CA ASP A 117 -15.33 -8.98 9.25
C ASP A 117 -15.10 -8.68 10.74
N ASN A 118 -13.91 -8.97 11.25
CA ASN A 118 -13.56 -8.80 12.66
C ASN A 118 -12.41 -7.80 12.88
N ALA A 119 -12.26 -6.81 12.00
CA ALA A 119 -11.29 -5.74 12.15
C ALA A 119 -11.38 -5.07 13.54
N ARG A 120 -10.21 -4.78 14.11
CA ARG A 120 -10.05 -4.20 15.45
C ARG A 120 -9.51 -2.79 15.37
N TYR A 121 -9.78 -2.00 16.41
CA TYR A 121 -9.40 -0.59 16.50
C TYR A 121 -8.84 -0.30 17.89
N SER A 122 -7.83 0.59 18.01
CA SER A 122 -7.38 1.07 19.33
C SER A 122 -8.42 1.93 20.03
N SER A 123 -8.20 2.16 21.32
CA SER A 123 -9.16 2.88 22.17
C SER A 123 -9.43 4.32 21.75
N ASP A 124 -8.55 4.91 20.93
CA ASP A 124 -8.59 6.29 20.47
C ASP A 124 -9.10 6.43 19.03
N THR A 125 -9.49 5.33 18.36
CA THR A 125 -9.97 5.36 16.97
C THR A 125 -11.12 4.39 16.69
N GLY A 126 -11.75 4.50 15.52
CA GLY A 126 -12.81 3.60 15.09
C GLY A 126 -13.30 3.81 13.65
N PRO A 127 -14.19 2.93 13.16
CA PRO A 127 -14.68 2.95 11.78
C PRO A 127 -15.51 4.20 11.43
N ASN A 128 -16.03 4.90 12.45
CA ASN A 128 -16.84 6.11 12.27
C ASN A 128 -16.07 7.41 12.57
N ASP A 129 -14.75 7.33 12.68
CA ASP A 129 -13.92 8.50 12.96
C ASP A 129 -14.00 9.55 11.86
N VAL A 130 -13.75 10.79 12.28
CA VAL A 130 -13.59 11.91 11.36
C VAL A 130 -12.14 12.32 11.38
N ASP A 131 -11.40 11.84 10.39
CA ASP A 131 -9.99 12.21 10.21
C ASP A 131 -9.89 13.60 9.58
N TRP A 132 -8.73 14.22 9.70
CA TRP A 132 -8.45 15.48 9.01
C TRP A 132 -7.05 15.52 8.43
N ALA A 133 -6.90 16.35 7.40
CA ALA A 133 -5.61 16.63 6.82
C ALA A 133 -5.52 18.07 6.33
N VAL A 134 -4.30 18.61 6.30
CA VAL A 134 -3.98 19.91 5.71
C VAL A 134 -2.78 19.73 4.79
N ARG A 135 -2.87 20.25 3.57
CA ARG A 135 -1.75 20.26 2.64
C ARG A 135 -1.53 21.68 2.12
N TRP A 136 -0.28 22.10 2.10
CA TRP A 136 0.15 23.31 1.43
C TRP A 136 1.13 22.94 0.32
N GLN A 137 0.97 23.53 -0.85
CA GLN A 137 1.88 23.31 -1.96
C GLN A 137 2.12 24.60 -2.74
N ARG A 138 3.34 24.76 -3.25
CA ARG A 138 3.68 25.87 -4.15
C ARG A 138 4.91 25.58 -5.01
N PRO A 139 5.01 26.24 -6.17
CA PRO A 139 6.31 26.50 -6.76
C PRO A 139 7.10 27.47 -5.87
N VAL A 140 8.30 27.08 -5.47
CA VAL A 140 9.24 27.92 -4.71
C VAL A 140 10.04 28.81 -5.65
N ASN A 141 10.34 28.30 -6.86
CA ASN A 141 10.94 29.00 -7.99
C ASN A 141 10.56 28.29 -9.30
N ASP A 142 11.18 28.68 -10.43
CA ASP A 142 10.89 28.12 -11.76
C ASP A 142 11.19 26.62 -11.93
N TYR A 143 11.96 26.02 -11.01
CA TYR A 143 12.43 24.63 -11.10
C TYR A 143 11.98 23.77 -9.92
N VAL A 144 11.63 24.37 -8.78
CA VAL A 144 11.36 23.64 -7.53
C VAL A 144 9.91 23.82 -7.11
N GLU A 145 9.20 22.70 -6.94
CA GLU A 145 7.92 22.60 -6.25
C GLU A 145 8.11 22.00 -4.86
N MET A 146 7.34 22.49 -3.89
CA MET A 146 7.36 22.01 -2.52
C MET A 146 5.94 21.78 -2.01
N GLY A 147 5.74 20.65 -1.33
CA GLY A 147 4.55 20.29 -0.57
C GLY A 147 4.87 20.08 0.90
N LEU A 148 3.96 20.50 1.77
CA LEU A 148 3.95 20.18 3.19
C LEU A 148 2.56 19.64 3.56
N SER A 149 2.50 18.56 4.32
CA SER A 149 1.24 17.96 4.74
C SER A 149 1.22 17.62 6.23
N LEU A 150 0.02 17.68 6.79
CA LEU A 150 -0.31 17.20 8.13
C LEU A 150 -1.54 16.30 8.00
N PHE A 151 -1.52 15.16 8.68
CA PHE A 151 -2.63 14.23 8.75
C PHE A 151 -2.79 13.74 10.19
N SER A 152 -4.04 13.54 10.61
CA SER A 152 -4.38 12.96 11.90
C SER A 152 -5.67 12.17 11.75
N GLY A 153 -5.62 10.87 12.02
CA GLY A 153 -6.75 9.97 11.84
C GLY A 153 -6.34 8.51 11.83
N VAL A 154 -7.25 7.63 11.40
CA VAL A 154 -7.01 6.18 11.36
C VAL A 154 -5.83 5.86 10.45
N ASP A 155 -4.94 4.95 10.85
CA ASP A 155 -3.84 4.50 10.01
C ASP A 155 -4.36 3.70 8.80
N ARG A 156 -3.79 3.95 7.62
CA ARG A 156 -4.14 3.25 6.38
C ARG A 156 -3.33 1.98 6.21
N GLU A 157 -2.38 1.73 7.09
CA GLU A 157 -1.54 0.53 7.15
C GLU A 157 -1.88 -0.26 8.43
N PRO A 158 -2.82 -1.21 8.39
CA PRO A 158 -3.13 -2.02 9.55
C PRO A 158 -1.97 -2.95 9.89
N TRP A 159 -1.82 -3.26 11.17
CA TRP A 159 -1.04 -4.41 11.60
C TRP A 159 -1.96 -5.62 11.73
N TYR A 160 -1.38 -6.81 11.67
CA TYR A 160 -2.14 -8.04 11.73
C TYR A 160 -1.92 -8.73 13.07
N SER A 161 -3.02 -9.19 13.66
CA SER A 161 -3.01 -10.17 14.75
C SER A 161 -3.48 -11.52 14.23
N PHE A 162 -3.18 -12.61 14.92
CA PHE A 162 -3.67 -13.93 14.57
C PHE A 162 -5.03 -14.15 15.25
N ASN A 163 -5.98 -14.76 14.55
CA ASN A 163 -7.31 -15.04 15.12
C ASN A 163 -7.29 -16.15 16.18
N PHE A 164 -6.15 -16.84 16.36
CA PHE A 164 -5.95 -17.90 17.35
C PHE A 164 -6.83 -19.13 17.12
N ASP A 165 -7.26 -19.34 15.88
CA ASP A 165 -7.99 -20.52 15.42
C ASP A 165 -7.07 -21.35 14.51
N LEU A 166 -6.71 -22.57 14.92
CA LEU A 166 -5.84 -23.44 14.12
C LEU A 166 -6.61 -24.23 13.05
N ASP A 167 -7.93 -24.38 13.19
CA ASP A 167 -8.78 -25.07 12.21
C ASP A 167 -9.13 -24.13 11.04
N ASN A 168 -9.26 -22.84 11.33
CA ASN A 168 -9.47 -21.78 10.35
C ASN A 168 -8.55 -20.57 10.61
N PRO A 169 -7.24 -20.70 10.32
CA PRO A 169 -6.26 -19.68 10.62
C PRO A 169 -6.43 -18.43 9.76
N MET A 170 -6.60 -17.28 10.42
CA MET A 170 -6.77 -15.99 9.75
C MET A 170 -5.99 -14.87 10.45
N LEU A 171 -5.69 -13.83 9.69
CA LEU A 171 -5.12 -12.59 10.18
C LEU A 171 -6.24 -11.58 10.44
N VAL A 172 -6.31 -11.04 11.65
CA VAL A 172 -7.24 -9.98 12.00
C VAL A 172 -6.53 -8.64 11.85
N PRO A 173 -6.99 -7.73 10.98
CA PRO A 173 -6.40 -6.41 10.83
C PRO A 173 -6.76 -5.52 12.02
N ASN A 174 -5.79 -4.76 12.49
CA ASN A 174 -5.93 -3.86 13.61
C ASN A 174 -5.49 -2.45 13.19
N TYR A 175 -6.38 -1.49 13.40
CA TYR A 175 -6.18 -0.10 13.04
C TYR A 175 -5.89 0.75 14.27
N HIS A 176 -5.00 1.72 14.11
CA HIS A 176 -4.61 2.68 15.15
C HIS A 176 -4.82 4.10 14.69
N HIS A 177 -4.96 5.04 15.61
CA HIS A 177 -4.80 6.45 15.27
C HIS A 177 -3.33 6.75 14.95
N LYS A 178 -3.08 7.56 13.92
CA LYS A 178 -1.76 8.14 13.64
C LYS A 178 -1.82 9.64 13.39
N ASP A 179 -0.75 10.30 13.78
CA ASP A 179 -0.41 11.65 13.36
C ASP A 179 0.80 11.60 12.42
N GLN A 180 0.71 12.27 11.28
CA GLN A 180 1.73 12.28 10.25
C GLN A 180 2.04 13.71 9.79
N ILE A 181 3.33 14.03 9.70
CA ILE A 181 3.84 15.20 8.98
C ILE A 181 4.55 14.73 7.71
N GLY A 182 4.27 15.36 6.57
CA GLY A 182 4.87 15.03 5.28
C GLY A 182 5.56 16.23 4.64
N VAL A 183 6.62 15.94 3.90
CA VAL A 183 7.35 16.88 3.05
C VAL A 183 7.51 16.26 1.67
N GLU A 184 7.27 17.06 0.63
CA GLU A 184 7.45 16.70 -0.77
C GLU A 184 8.28 17.77 -1.46
N LEU A 185 9.26 17.38 -2.25
CA LEU A 185 10.03 18.27 -3.11
C LEU A 185 10.18 17.67 -4.50
N GLU A 186 10.05 18.51 -5.51
CA GLU A 186 10.30 18.13 -6.90
C GLU A 186 11.13 19.23 -7.56
N PHE A 187 12.26 18.85 -8.15
CA PHE A 187 13.13 19.71 -8.94
C PHE A 187 13.14 19.23 -10.38
N LEU A 188 12.80 20.10 -11.33
CA LEU A 188 12.78 19.81 -12.76
C LEU A 188 13.73 20.74 -13.52
N TYR A 189 14.70 20.18 -14.27
CA TYR A 189 15.63 20.97 -15.08
C TYR A 189 16.19 20.18 -16.28
N GLU A 190 15.97 20.68 -17.50
CA GLU A 190 16.54 20.13 -18.75
C GLU A 190 16.45 18.59 -18.88
N GLY A 191 15.29 18.01 -18.52
CA GLY A 191 15.03 16.57 -18.59
C GLY A 191 15.44 15.78 -17.35
N TRP A 192 16.08 16.41 -16.37
CA TRP A 192 16.28 15.86 -15.04
C TRP A 192 15.06 16.13 -14.16
N ALA A 193 14.63 15.11 -13.42
CA ALA A 193 13.78 15.27 -12.25
C ALA A 193 14.50 14.76 -11.00
N VAL A 194 14.45 15.50 -9.91
CA VAL A 194 14.85 15.02 -8.59
C VAL A 194 13.66 15.17 -7.67
N LYS A 195 13.21 14.07 -7.10
CA LYS A 195 12.02 13.97 -6.29
C LYS A 195 12.41 13.52 -4.89
N PHE A 196 11.76 14.06 -3.89
CA PHE A 196 11.98 13.68 -2.50
C PHE A 196 10.66 13.69 -1.76
N GLU A 197 10.40 12.63 -1.01
CA GLU A 197 9.31 12.58 -0.05
C GLU A 197 9.85 12.12 1.31
N SER A 198 9.31 12.68 2.38
CA SER A 198 9.54 12.14 3.71
C SER A 198 8.35 12.34 4.61
N VAL A 199 8.23 11.43 5.58
CA VAL A 199 7.20 11.48 6.61
C VAL A 199 7.81 11.26 7.99
N GLY A 200 7.22 11.93 8.98
CA GLY A 200 7.38 11.59 10.39
C GLY A 200 6.03 11.18 10.95
N VAL A 201 5.96 10.00 11.56
CA VAL A 201 4.71 9.39 12.03
C VAL A 201 4.80 9.09 13.53
N ARG A 202 3.66 9.27 14.20
CA ARG A 202 3.46 8.92 15.60
C ARG A 202 2.08 8.30 15.80
N SER A 203 2.03 7.17 16.50
CA SER A 203 0.82 6.53 17.01
C SER A 203 1.03 6.13 18.47
N GLU A 204 0.01 5.51 19.10
CA GLU A 204 0.17 4.88 20.42
C GLU A 204 1.15 3.70 20.37
N ARG A 205 1.28 3.06 19.21
CA ARG A 205 2.10 1.88 19.00
C ARG A 205 3.55 2.22 18.66
N GLU A 206 3.76 3.13 17.71
CA GLU A 206 5.10 3.39 17.17
C GLU A 206 5.35 4.85 16.82
N SER A 207 6.64 5.19 16.71
CA SER A 207 7.08 6.47 16.15
C SER A 207 8.26 6.22 15.23
N TYR A 208 8.13 6.68 14.00
CA TYR A 208 9.11 6.43 12.95
C TYR A 208 9.19 7.61 11.97
N TRP A 209 10.22 7.58 11.14
CA TRP A 209 10.30 8.36 9.92
C TRP A 209 10.60 7.46 8.73
N ALA A 210 10.16 7.89 7.56
CA ALA A 210 10.52 7.27 6.29
C ALA A 210 10.84 8.36 5.26
N ALA A 211 11.69 8.04 4.30
CA ALA A 211 12.04 8.94 3.20
C ALA A 211 12.32 8.17 1.91
N VAL A 212 11.99 8.79 0.78
CA VAL A 212 12.35 8.32 -0.55
C VAL A 212 12.96 9.46 -1.35
N THR A 213 14.05 9.18 -2.07
CA THR A 213 14.67 10.11 -3.01
C THR A 213 14.73 9.48 -4.39
N GLY A 214 14.07 10.11 -5.36
CA GLY A 214 14.03 9.70 -6.76
C GLY A 214 14.86 10.61 -7.66
N ILE A 215 15.56 10.02 -8.63
CA ILE A 215 16.25 10.74 -9.70
C ILE A 215 15.76 10.16 -11.01
N GLU A 216 15.35 11.04 -11.92
CA GLU A 216 14.94 10.68 -13.25
C GLU A 216 15.71 11.45 -14.31
N TYR A 217 15.97 10.79 -15.44
CA TYR A 217 16.54 11.44 -16.61
C TYR A 217 15.80 11.02 -17.87
N SER A 218 15.25 12.00 -18.57
CA SER A 218 14.48 11.81 -19.78
C SER A 218 15.30 12.13 -21.04
N VAL A 219 15.39 11.15 -21.92
CA VAL A 219 15.96 11.27 -23.26
C VAL A 219 14.80 11.37 -24.26
N TYR A 220 14.66 12.53 -24.88
CA TYR A 220 13.58 12.81 -25.81
C TYR A 220 13.93 12.40 -27.24
N GLY A 221 12.94 11.87 -27.96
CA GLY A 221 13.05 11.52 -29.37
C GLY A 221 14.16 10.51 -29.68
N ILE A 222 14.21 9.40 -28.93
CA ILE A 222 15.25 8.39 -29.08
C ILE A 222 15.32 7.89 -30.53
N PHE A 223 16.54 7.79 -31.06
CA PHE A 223 16.80 7.38 -32.45
C PHE A 223 16.10 8.24 -33.53
N GLY A 224 15.74 9.49 -33.22
CA GLY A 224 15.02 10.38 -34.14
C GLY A 224 13.54 10.01 -34.32
N SER A 225 12.98 9.24 -33.38
CA SER A 225 11.56 8.93 -33.32
C SER A 225 10.80 9.95 -32.44
N ASN A 226 9.50 9.72 -32.24
CA ASN A 226 8.71 10.47 -31.24
C ASN A 226 8.75 9.82 -29.86
N VAL A 227 9.50 8.73 -29.68
CA VAL A 227 9.53 7.99 -28.42
C VAL A 227 10.47 8.71 -27.45
N ASP A 228 10.01 8.90 -26.23
CA ASP A 228 10.81 9.39 -25.11
C ASP A 228 11.09 8.24 -24.14
N LEU A 229 12.29 8.25 -23.56
CA LEU A 229 12.72 7.27 -22.57
C LEU A 229 13.15 7.98 -21.29
N THR A 230 12.52 7.67 -20.18
CA THR A 230 12.88 8.15 -18.84
C THR A 230 13.51 7.01 -18.04
N PHE A 231 14.72 7.22 -17.55
CA PHE A 231 15.35 6.35 -16.56
C PHE A 231 14.95 6.83 -15.17
N ILE A 232 14.62 5.90 -14.28
CA ILE A 232 14.16 6.18 -12.92
C ILE A 232 15.07 5.44 -11.94
N THR A 233 15.47 6.10 -10.86
CA THR A 233 16.19 5.48 -9.75
C THR A 233 15.67 6.05 -8.44
N GLU A 234 15.22 5.21 -7.53
CA GLU A 234 14.71 5.63 -6.22
C GLU A 234 15.43 4.90 -5.09
N PHE A 235 15.74 5.65 -4.03
CA PHE A 235 16.34 5.14 -2.80
C PHE A 235 15.34 5.33 -1.67
N MET A 236 15.00 4.23 -0.99
CA MET A 236 14.00 4.22 0.08
C MET A 236 14.67 3.95 1.43
N ARG A 237 14.20 4.63 2.47
CA ARG A 237 14.64 4.42 3.86
C ARG A 237 13.45 4.51 4.81
N ASP A 238 13.12 3.44 5.49
CA ASP A 238 12.28 3.42 6.69
C ASP A 238 13.15 3.20 7.93
N SER A 239 12.84 3.92 9.01
CA SER A 239 13.53 3.80 10.30
C SER A 239 13.01 2.67 11.19
N ARG A 240 11.86 2.07 10.83
CA ARG A 240 11.36 0.83 11.45
C ARG A 240 12.26 -0.37 11.11
N ASP A 241 13.10 -0.23 10.08
CA ASP A 241 13.92 -1.31 9.51
C ASP A 241 13.04 -2.56 9.33
N GLU A 242 13.49 -3.75 9.71
CA GLU A 242 12.74 -5.01 9.59
C GLU A 242 11.32 -4.96 10.21
N LEU A 243 10.98 -4.00 11.06
CA LEU A 243 9.64 -3.90 11.66
C LEU A 243 8.60 -3.18 10.80
N ALA A 244 8.94 -2.57 9.65
CA ALA A 244 7.90 -1.91 8.85
C ALA A 244 6.95 -2.93 8.19
N PRO A 245 5.66 -2.60 7.97
CA PRO A 245 4.72 -3.55 7.39
C PRO A 245 4.96 -3.86 5.90
N GLY A 246 5.60 -2.93 5.17
CA GLY A 246 5.89 -3.04 3.74
C GLY A 246 7.27 -3.63 3.46
N TYR A 247 7.52 -4.01 2.20
CA TYR A 247 8.79 -4.56 1.74
C TYR A 247 9.75 -3.51 1.16
N LEU A 248 9.42 -2.22 1.25
CA LEU A 248 10.20 -1.10 0.68
C LEU A 248 10.83 -0.26 1.79
N GLU A 249 11.88 -0.79 2.42
CA GLU A 249 12.46 -0.26 3.65
C GLU A 249 13.86 0.27 3.45
N HIS A 250 14.72 -0.47 2.76
CA HIS A 250 16.11 -0.11 2.42
C HIS A 250 16.41 -0.36 0.94
N ASP A 251 15.35 -0.30 0.14
CA ASP A 251 15.34 -0.79 -1.22
C ASP A 251 15.86 0.23 -2.21
N ILE A 252 16.31 -0.30 -3.34
CA ILE A 252 16.65 0.48 -4.53
C ILE A 252 15.68 0.10 -5.64
N GLY A 253 14.91 1.10 -6.09
CA GLY A 253 14.07 0.99 -7.26
C GLY A 253 14.82 1.47 -8.50
N LEU A 254 14.79 0.67 -9.57
CA LEU A 254 15.31 1.02 -10.89
C LEU A 254 14.19 0.87 -11.91
N GLY A 255 13.93 1.91 -12.69
CA GLY A 255 12.83 1.92 -13.64
C GLY A 255 13.19 2.49 -15.00
N GLY A 256 12.36 2.18 -15.98
CA GLY A 256 12.41 2.73 -17.32
C GLY A 256 11.01 2.96 -17.86
N ARG A 257 10.71 4.19 -18.26
CA ARG A 257 9.43 4.56 -18.87
C ARG A 257 9.63 4.92 -20.33
N PHE A 258 8.87 4.28 -21.22
CA PHE A 258 8.78 4.61 -22.63
C PHE A 258 7.45 5.32 -22.90
N ASN A 259 7.51 6.55 -23.38
CA ASN A 259 6.34 7.29 -23.85
C ASN A 259 6.42 7.38 -25.37
N PHE A 260 5.47 6.77 -26.08
CA PHE A 260 5.52 6.73 -27.55
C PHE A 260 5.02 8.02 -28.21
N ASN A 261 4.37 8.90 -27.43
CA ASN A 261 3.79 10.16 -27.87
C ASN A 261 2.92 9.99 -29.13
N ASP A 262 2.12 8.93 -29.17
CA ASP A 262 1.14 8.66 -30.21
C ASP A 262 -0.27 9.09 -29.79
N GLU A 263 -1.19 9.21 -30.75
CA GLU A 263 -2.59 9.58 -30.50
C GLU A 263 -3.36 8.56 -29.65
N PHE A 264 -2.77 7.38 -29.45
CA PHE A 264 -3.30 6.28 -28.65
C PHE A 264 -2.78 6.29 -27.22
N ASP A 265 -1.96 7.28 -26.85
CA ASP A 265 -1.41 7.40 -25.50
C ASP A 265 -0.72 6.11 -25.06
N THR A 266 0.17 5.61 -25.93
CA THR A 266 0.89 4.36 -25.65
C THR A 266 2.09 4.62 -24.76
N ASN A 267 2.19 3.85 -23.68
CA ASN A 267 3.32 3.89 -22.77
C ASN A 267 3.60 2.53 -22.16
N MET A 268 4.84 2.39 -21.69
CA MET A 268 5.34 1.19 -21.04
C MET A 268 6.24 1.60 -19.88
N LEU A 269 6.02 1.02 -18.70
CA LEU A 269 6.85 1.20 -17.52
C LEU A 269 7.43 -0.15 -17.13
N GLY A 270 8.74 -0.23 -17.02
CA GLY A 270 9.42 -1.37 -16.40
C GLY A 270 9.99 -0.95 -15.06
N GLY A 271 9.82 -1.78 -14.04
CA GLY A 271 10.37 -1.58 -12.70
C GLY A 271 11.18 -2.79 -12.26
N PHE A 272 12.24 -2.53 -11.50
CA PHE A 272 13.04 -3.53 -10.81
C PHE A 272 13.31 -3.02 -9.40
N LEU A 273 12.84 -3.77 -8.42
CA LEU A 273 13.06 -3.53 -7.00
C LEU A 273 14.07 -4.53 -6.49
N TRP A 274 15.03 -4.04 -5.71
CA TRP A 274 16.06 -4.85 -5.11
C TRP A 274 16.32 -4.40 -3.68
N ASP A 275 16.19 -5.37 -2.78
CA ASP A 275 16.65 -5.27 -1.41
C ASP A 275 18.10 -5.79 -1.32
N PRO A 276 19.07 -4.93 -0.99
CA PRO A 276 20.47 -5.32 -0.89
C PRO A 276 20.80 -6.19 0.34
N ASP A 277 19.99 -6.16 1.40
CA ASP A 277 20.24 -6.90 2.63
C ASP A 277 19.70 -8.33 2.57
N THR A 278 18.58 -8.52 1.89
CA THR A 278 17.85 -9.81 1.82
C THR A 278 18.01 -10.51 0.47
N GLU A 279 18.56 -9.80 -0.51
CA GLU A 279 18.68 -10.19 -1.92
C GLU A 279 17.34 -10.43 -2.64
N GLU A 280 16.21 -10.03 -2.04
CA GLU A 280 14.89 -10.10 -2.66
C GLU A 280 14.80 -9.18 -3.89
N LYS A 281 14.18 -9.70 -4.96
CA LYS A 281 14.12 -9.03 -6.28
C LYS A 281 12.75 -9.18 -6.91
N VAL A 282 12.14 -8.04 -7.24
CA VAL A 282 10.86 -7.97 -7.95
C VAL A 282 11.07 -7.27 -9.28
N ILE A 283 10.50 -7.82 -10.35
CA ILE A 283 10.41 -7.15 -11.64
C ILE A 283 8.95 -6.91 -11.99
N SER A 284 8.65 -5.70 -12.46
CA SER A 284 7.33 -5.34 -12.95
C SER A 284 7.41 -4.76 -14.36
N LEU A 285 6.35 -4.98 -15.11
CA LEU A 285 6.14 -4.38 -16.42
C LEU A 285 4.67 -4.00 -16.56
N GLU A 286 4.44 -2.72 -16.84
CA GLU A 286 3.15 -2.19 -17.18
C GLU A 286 3.19 -1.68 -18.62
N PHE A 287 2.13 -1.97 -19.37
CA PHE A 287 1.90 -1.44 -20.69
C PHE A 287 0.47 -0.94 -20.76
N GLU A 288 0.27 0.27 -21.28
CA GLU A 288 -1.06 0.78 -21.54
C GLU A 288 -1.15 1.40 -22.94
N ARG A 289 -2.35 1.31 -23.52
CA ARG A 289 -2.67 1.89 -24.82
C ARG A 289 -4.17 2.03 -25.01
N ARG A 290 -4.58 3.14 -25.61
CA ARG A 290 -5.94 3.30 -26.15
C ARG A 290 -6.10 2.52 -27.45
N LEU A 291 -7.09 1.63 -27.51
CA LEU A 291 -7.45 0.88 -28.72
C LEU A 291 -8.43 1.65 -29.61
N TYR A 292 -9.36 2.37 -28.97
CA TYR A 292 -10.36 3.25 -29.59
C TYR A 292 -10.65 4.43 -28.67
N SER A 293 -11.38 5.45 -29.11
CA SER A 293 -11.72 6.64 -28.30
C SER A 293 -12.33 6.32 -26.93
N ASP A 294 -13.01 5.17 -26.82
CA ASP A 294 -13.75 4.68 -25.67
C ASP A 294 -13.19 3.38 -25.09
N LEU A 295 -12.04 2.88 -25.57
CA LEU A 295 -11.49 1.59 -25.14
C LEU A 295 -9.99 1.68 -24.85
N LYS A 296 -9.59 1.38 -23.61
CA LYS A 296 -8.20 1.31 -23.14
C LYS A 296 -7.82 -0.12 -22.78
N LEU A 297 -6.62 -0.53 -23.17
CA LEU A 297 -5.98 -1.77 -22.79
C LEU A 297 -4.84 -1.45 -21.82
N GLU A 298 -4.79 -2.21 -20.73
CA GLU A 298 -3.73 -2.19 -19.72
C GLU A 298 -3.24 -3.63 -19.53
N ILE A 299 -1.93 -3.83 -19.54
CA ILE A 299 -1.27 -5.11 -19.29
C ILE A 299 -0.28 -4.89 -18.16
N GLN A 300 -0.42 -5.65 -17.09
CA GLN A 300 0.51 -5.62 -15.96
C GLN A 300 1.12 -7.00 -15.79
N ALA A 301 2.42 -7.07 -15.61
CA ALA A 301 3.15 -8.28 -15.31
C ALA A 301 4.05 -8.03 -14.12
N VAL A 302 4.04 -8.93 -13.15
CA VAL A 302 4.93 -8.91 -11.99
C VAL A 302 5.53 -10.31 -11.86
N SER A 303 6.80 -10.37 -11.47
CA SER A 303 7.48 -11.61 -11.13
C SER A 303 8.46 -11.37 -10.00
N VAL A 304 8.47 -12.28 -9.04
CA VAL A 304 9.44 -12.27 -7.94
C VAL A 304 10.54 -13.27 -8.27
N LEU A 305 11.73 -12.74 -8.55
CA LEU A 305 12.86 -13.52 -9.06
C LEU A 305 13.58 -14.29 -7.96
N GLU A 306 13.60 -13.74 -6.74
CA GLU A 306 14.29 -14.31 -5.60
C GLU A 306 13.47 -14.08 -4.34
N ARG A 307 12.99 -15.18 -3.75
CA ARG A 307 12.28 -15.22 -2.46
C ARG A 307 13.26 -15.81 -1.46
N GLY A 308 13.77 -15.02 -0.53
CA GLY A 308 14.49 -15.58 0.60
C GLY A 308 13.50 -16.46 1.36
N THR A 309 13.54 -17.79 1.25
CA THR A 309 12.59 -18.62 2.03
C THR A 309 13.04 -18.65 3.50
N PRO A 310 12.22 -18.20 4.46
CA PRO A 310 12.55 -18.29 5.88
C PRO A 310 12.78 -19.75 6.26
N GLN A 311 13.80 -20.02 7.08
CA GLN A 311 13.94 -21.37 7.64
C GLN A 311 12.84 -21.59 8.67
N VAL A 312 11.90 -22.47 8.34
CA VAL A 312 10.86 -22.91 9.27
C VAL A 312 11.31 -24.13 10.06
N SER A 313 10.75 -24.30 11.24
CA SER A 313 11.06 -25.38 12.16
C SER A 313 10.36 -26.68 11.79
N ASP A 314 11.06 -27.81 11.92
CA ASP A 314 10.56 -29.14 11.53
C ASP A 314 9.56 -29.76 12.52
N THR A 315 9.39 -29.15 13.70
CA THR A 315 8.55 -29.68 14.77
C THR A 315 7.79 -28.58 15.49
N ASN A 316 6.61 -28.91 16.02
CA ASN A 316 5.77 -27.98 16.80
C ASN A 316 6.54 -27.35 17.97
N VAL A 317 7.34 -28.14 18.69
CA VAL A 317 8.18 -27.63 19.80
C VAL A 317 9.13 -26.53 19.33
N GLN A 318 9.81 -26.76 18.20
CA GLN A 318 10.77 -25.79 17.66
C GLN A 318 10.06 -24.56 17.10
N ALA A 319 8.93 -24.75 16.40
CA ALA A 319 8.14 -23.64 15.86
C ALA A 319 7.60 -22.74 16.98
N ILE A 320 6.95 -23.33 18.00
CA ILE A 320 6.44 -22.58 19.17
C ILE A 320 7.59 -21.87 19.89
N ALA A 321 8.72 -22.55 20.10
CA ALA A 321 9.89 -21.93 20.74
C ALA A 321 10.45 -20.76 19.92
N ALA A 322 10.46 -20.86 18.59
CA ALA A 322 10.90 -19.78 17.71
C ALA A 322 9.92 -18.60 17.75
N LEU A 323 8.62 -18.86 17.69
CA LEU A 323 7.57 -17.84 17.76
C LEU A 323 7.61 -17.06 19.09
N ILE A 324 7.74 -17.75 20.23
CA ILE A 324 7.85 -17.09 21.56
C ILE A 324 9.07 -16.17 21.65
N ASN A 325 10.15 -16.49 20.92
CA ASN A 325 11.37 -15.69 20.91
C ASN A 325 11.43 -14.71 19.72
N SER A 326 10.40 -14.64 18.88
CA SER A 326 10.38 -13.73 17.73
C SER A 326 10.06 -12.31 18.19
N PRO A 327 10.74 -11.29 17.62
CA PRO A 327 10.45 -9.88 17.90
C PRO A 327 9.01 -9.48 17.53
N VAL A 328 8.36 -10.22 16.64
CA VAL A 328 6.96 -10.01 16.26
C VAL A 328 5.98 -10.36 17.38
N PHE A 329 6.36 -11.21 18.35
CA PHE A 329 5.51 -11.58 19.50
C PHE A 329 6.02 -11.04 20.84
N GLY A 330 6.89 -10.03 20.79
CA GLY A 330 7.36 -9.30 21.97
C GLY A 330 6.25 -8.49 22.64
N GLU A 331 6.53 -7.97 23.84
CA GLU A 331 5.56 -7.23 24.68
C GLU A 331 4.85 -6.06 23.97
N ASP A 332 5.40 -5.56 22.86
CA ASP A 332 4.96 -4.35 22.15
C ASP A 332 4.29 -4.59 20.78
N SER A 333 4.37 -5.80 20.21
CA SER A 333 4.01 -6.07 18.80
C SER A 333 2.74 -6.90 18.62
N PHE A 334 2.55 -7.90 19.45
CA PHE A 334 1.25 -8.53 19.74
C PHE A 334 1.01 -8.34 21.23
N SER A 335 -0.23 -8.34 21.70
CA SER A 335 -0.42 -8.49 23.15
C SER A 335 0.20 -9.82 23.54
N TYR A 336 1.35 -9.79 24.21
CA TYR A 336 2.00 -10.99 24.77
C TYR A 336 0.99 -11.83 25.58
N ALA A 337 0.01 -11.16 26.21
CA ALA A 337 -1.10 -11.81 26.87
C ALA A 337 -2.03 -12.58 25.91
N GLU A 338 -2.29 -12.09 24.71
CA GLU A 338 -3.07 -12.83 23.70
C GLU A 338 -2.35 -14.09 23.23
N VAL A 339 -1.03 -14.03 23.01
CA VAL A 339 -0.23 -15.22 22.65
C VAL A 339 -0.21 -16.23 23.80
N VAL A 340 -0.05 -15.77 25.04
CA VAL A 340 -0.09 -16.63 26.24
C VAL A 340 -1.48 -17.24 26.42
N ASP A 341 -2.55 -16.47 26.26
CA ASP A 341 -3.93 -16.94 26.38
C ASP A 341 -4.28 -17.96 25.28
N PHE A 342 -3.78 -17.76 24.05
CA PHE A 342 -3.90 -18.74 22.98
C PHE A 342 -3.17 -20.05 23.30
N LEU A 343 -1.89 -19.97 23.68
CA LEU A 343 -1.12 -21.15 24.05
C LEU A 343 -1.76 -21.87 25.25
N ALA A 344 -2.29 -21.13 26.22
CA ALA A 344 -3.04 -21.69 27.35
C ALA A 344 -4.36 -22.34 26.89
N GLY A 345 -5.08 -21.73 25.95
CA GLY A 345 -6.30 -22.25 25.35
C GLY A 345 -6.07 -23.55 24.58
N LEU A 346 -5.06 -23.60 23.72
CA LEU A 346 -4.63 -24.82 23.02
C LEU A 346 -4.26 -25.94 23.99
N ILE A 347 -3.49 -25.64 25.04
CA ILE A 347 -3.15 -26.62 26.07
C ILE A 347 -4.39 -27.10 26.82
N GLN A 348 -5.39 -26.24 27.00
CA GLN A 348 -6.64 -26.60 27.68
C GLN A 348 -7.57 -27.47 26.81
N GLU A 349 -7.60 -27.23 25.50
CA GLU A 349 -8.45 -27.94 24.54
C GLU A 349 -7.83 -29.26 24.09
N GLU A 350 -6.55 -29.23 23.72
CA GLU A 350 -5.82 -30.36 23.09
C GLU A 350 -4.83 -31.06 24.04
N GLY A 351 -4.65 -30.54 25.26
CA GLY A 351 -3.67 -31.07 26.22
C GLY A 351 -2.22 -30.69 25.88
N LEU A 352 -1.23 -31.39 26.44
CA LEU A 352 0.19 -31.20 26.06
C LEU A 352 0.61 -32.10 24.88
N GLU A 353 -0.26 -33.00 24.44
CA GLU A 353 0.07 -34.02 23.44
C GLU A 353 0.21 -33.42 22.03
N PHE A 354 -0.53 -32.36 21.69
CA PHE A 354 -0.41 -31.66 20.40
C PHE A 354 1.00 -31.10 20.13
N ILE A 355 1.71 -30.71 21.19
CA ILE A 355 3.10 -30.23 21.11
C ILE A 355 4.02 -31.31 20.55
N PHE A 356 3.66 -32.58 20.74
CA PHE A 356 4.42 -33.74 20.30
C PHE A 356 3.76 -34.48 19.12
N ASP A 357 2.61 -34.04 18.63
CA ASP A 357 1.97 -34.57 17.44
C ASP A 357 2.53 -33.88 16.19
N PRO A 358 3.32 -34.57 15.35
CA PRO A 358 3.90 -33.98 14.15
C PRO A 358 2.87 -33.61 13.08
N ASN A 359 1.61 -34.03 13.20
CA ASN A 359 0.55 -33.73 12.23
C ASN A 359 -0.41 -32.62 12.68
N PHE A 360 -0.28 -32.13 13.92
CA PHE A 360 -1.21 -31.14 14.45
C PHE A 360 -0.66 -29.72 14.26
N GLY A 361 -1.24 -28.96 13.34
CA GLY A 361 -1.01 -27.51 13.22
C GLY A 361 0.42 -27.08 12.85
N LEU A 362 1.32 -28.01 12.49
CA LEU A 362 2.70 -27.68 12.12
C LEU A 362 2.74 -26.72 10.92
N ASP A 363 1.93 -26.98 9.89
CA ASP A 363 1.87 -26.12 8.70
C ASP A 363 1.45 -24.69 9.08
N VAL A 364 0.44 -24.53 9.94
CA VAL A 364 0.00 -23.21 10.44
C VAL A 364 1.09 -22.54 11.26
N LEU A 365 1.74 -23.27 12.18
CA LEU A 365 2.85 -22.74 12.98
C LEU A 365 4.04 -22.33 12.10
N GLN A 366 4.29 -23.05 11.01
CA GLN A 366 5.32 -22.72 10.04
C GLN A 366 4.93 -21.48 9.21
N GLU A 367 3.67 -21.32 8.80
CA GLU A 367 3.22 -20.08 8.14
C GLU A 367 3.33 -18.88 9.07
N VAL A 368 2.87 -19.00 10.32
CA VAL A 368 3.04 -17.94 11.33
C VAL A 368 4.52 -17.66 11.57
N GLN A 369 5.39 -18.68 11.55
CA GLN A 369 6.84 -18.49 11.66
C GLN A 369 7.43 -17.75 10.46
N ARG A 370 7.01 -18.07 9.22
CA ARG A 370 7.42 -17.33 8.02
C ARG A 370 7.00 -15.87 8.11
N MET A 371 5.76 -15.61 8.51
CA MET A 371 5.24 -14.26 8.72
C MET A 371 5.96 -13.51 9.85
N SER A 372 6.49 -14.23 10.84
CA SER A 372 7.26 -13.65 11.93
C SER A 372 8.72 -13.34 11.55
N ASP A 373 9.19 -13.83 10.40
CA ASP A 373 10.49 -13.46 9.85
C ASP A 373 10.38 -12.11 9.14
N THR A 374 10.60 -11.07 9.92
CA THR A 374 10.60 -9.68 9.50
C THR A 374 11.72 -9.32 8.53
N SER A 375 12.70 -10.21 8.34
CA SER A 375 13.82 -9.94 7.45
C SER A 375 13.54 -10.28 5.99
N ARG A 376 12.42 -10.94 5.64
CA ARG A 376 12.17 -11.42 4.27
C ARG A 376 10.72 -11.26 3.87
N LYS A 377 10.31 -10.04 3.52
CA LYS A 377 8.90 -9.66 3.43
C LYS A 377 8.25 -10.07 2.13
N ILE A 378 9.00 -10.08 1.03
CA ILE A 378 8.49 -10.57 -0.25
C ILE A 378 8.25 -12.07 -0.17
N SER A 379 9.04 -12.81 0.62
CA SER A 379 8.85 -14.25 0.84
C SER A 379 7.52 -14.64 1.49
N VAL A 380 6.83 -13.68 2.12
CA VAL A 380 5.54 -13.86 2.77
C VAL A 380 4.38 -13.76 1.76
N ILE A 381 4.60 -13.28 0.54
CA ILE A 381 3.55 -13.23 -0.48
C ILE A 381 3.45 -14.62 -1.14
N GLU A 382 2.25 -15.22 -1.14
CA GLU A 382 2.09 -16.62 -1.56
C GLU A 382 2.08 -16.77 -3.10
N SER A 383 1.63 -15.75 -3.84
CA SER A 383 1.48 -15.82 -5.30
C SER A 383 1.97 -14.55 -6.00
N ASP A 384 3.16 -14.63 -6.62
CA ASP A 384 3.89 -13.40 -6.97
C ASP A 384 4.09 -13.20 -8.46
N ASP A 385 3.81 -14.21 -9.27
CA ASP A 385 4.03 -14.15 -10.70
C ASP A 385 2.70 -14.12 -11.42
N TYR A 386 2.41 -13.00 -12.07
CA TYR A 386 1.18 -12.87 -12.84
C TYR A 386 1.35 -12.00 -14.07
N ILE A 387 0.43 -12.21 -15.01
CA ILE A 387 0.15 -11.26 -16.09
C ILE A 387 -1.35 -11.00 -16.07
N GLN A 388 -1.72 -9.74 -15.94
CA GLN A 388 -3.08 -9.26 -15.99
C GLN A 388 -3.32 -8.50 -17.28
N PHE A 389 -4.52 -8.69 -17.83
CA PHE A 389 -5.04 -7.88 -18.93
C PHE A 389 -6.30 -7.19 -18.44
N LYS A 390 -6.32 -5.86 -18.45
CA LYS A 390 -7.45 -5.02 -18.09
C LYS A 390 -7.92 -4.27 -19.32
N LEU A 391 -9.21 -4.31 -19.58
CA LEU A 391 -9.85 -3.62 -20.70
C LEU A 391 -10.91 -2.68 -20.15
N THR A 392 -10.66 -1.38 -20.27
CA THR A 392 -11.52 -0.32 -19.71
C THR A 392 -12.33 0.32 -20.82
N TYR A 393 -13.66 0.28 -20.72
CA TYR A 393 -14.59 0.96 -21.62
C TYR A 393 -15.13 2.23 -20.98
N TYR A 394 -15.00 3.37 -21.66
CA TYR A 394 -15.50 4.67 -21.20
C TYR A 394 -16.81 5.00 -21.93
N TYR A 395 -17.90 5.20 -21.18
CA TYR A 395 -19.23 5.54 -21.73
C TYR A 395 -19.51 7.04 -21.75
#